data_AF-D5H0M7-F1
#
_entry.id   AF-D5H0M7-F1
#
_cell.length_a   1.000
_cell.length_b   1.000
_cell.length_c   1.000
_cell.angle_alpha   90.00
_cell.angle_beta   90.00
_cell.angle_gamma   90.00
#
_symmetry.space_group_name_H-M   'P 1'
#
loop_
_entity.id
_entity.type
_entity.pdbx_description
1 polymer ?
#
loop_
_entity_poly.entity_id
_entity_poly.type
_entity_poly.pdbx_seq_one_letter_code
_entity_poly.pdbx_strand_id
1 'polypeptide(L)'
;MQIKVPDYGLPNFLTVRDVINGSFRPVATKYIGENKNVSEDAHSEYLEVQDADLSCKHVVTLMNRNTSYYVHRPIDMHPCWWNLNKVSSDVDWYNSDDNRYVKFVDWNNEVHFFPAAISIVMPKEKGLSWVTYSGYSHDKKLGKAYLKAIYELIERDDFAAWWHKSLNIYLVDDWDSPLISEMMAYIQEGKKRRCQLFQIPNEWGLYTIMCIIESSIFPQISIGLGTNSIKESAIIHAIDECVGSYKGLLFEAFHGRINYSELNSRAVAKHIIKTKVSTTFSNSISNLNLEELMKNTETFFAIINSQCGYTVKAFSTKLQPETLVDTTPLTSRLLLRTNRPLIKGCMPFW
;
A
#
# COMPACT_ATOMS: atom_id res chain seq x y z
N MET A 1 -21.15 -8.98 -0.63
CA MET A 1 -22.06 -8.78 -1.79
C MET A 1 -21.39 -7.72 -2.64
N GLN A 2 -21.02 -8.02 -3.88
CA GLN A 2 -20.31 -7.07 -4.73
C GLN A 2 -21.30 -6.12 -5.41
N ILE A 3 -21.01 -4.82 -5.38
CA ILE A 3 -21.85 -3.78 -6.02
C ILE A 3 -21.03 -3.09 -7.10
N LYS A 4 -21.58 -3.03 -8.32
CA LYS A 4 -21.02 -2.19 -9.40
C LYS A 4 -21.19 -0.72 -9.02
N VAL A 5 -20.08 0.00 -9.01
CA VAL A 5 -20.06 1.44 -8.73
C VAL A 5 -20.58 2.18 -9.98
N PRO A 6 -21.42 3.21 -9.82
CA PRO A 6 -21.83 4.05 -10.95
C PRO A 6 -20.62 4.59 -11.71
N ASP A 7 -20.79 4.81 -13.00
CA ASP A 7 -19.67 5.14 -13.89
C ASP A 7 -19.00 6.48 -13.57
N TYR A 8 -19.71 7.39 -12.89
CA TYR A 8 -19.23 8.70 -12.43
C TYR A 8 -18.44 9.50 -13.51
N GLY A 9 -18.88 9.37 -14.76
CA GLY A 9 -18.29 10.05 -15.92
C GLY A 9 -16.99 9.42 -16.43
N LEU A 10 -16.77 8.14 -16.12
CA LEU A 10 -15.73 7.26 -16.68
C LEU A 10 -16.31 5.84 -16.96
N PRO A 11 -17.34 5.68 -17.84
CA PRO A 11 -17.98 4.40 -18.10
C PRO A 11 -17.10 3.28 -18.69
N ASN A 12 -15.97 3.61 -19.33
CA ASN A 12 -15.03 2.59 -19.80
C ASN A 12 -14.14 2.01 -18.69
N PHE A 13 -14.34 2.41 -17.43
CA PHE A 13 -13.72 1.78 -16.28
C PHE A 13 -14.78 1.07 -15.45
N LEU A 14 -14.69 -0.24 -15.30
CA LEU A 14 -15.57 -0.99 -14.41
C LEU A 14 -14.97 -1.02 -13.00
N THR A 15 -15.71 -0.49 -12.02
CA THR A 15 -15.33 -0.52 -10.61
C THR A 15 -16.34 -1.32 -9.80
N VAL A 16 -15.84 -2.21 -8.95
CA VAL A 16 -16.63 -3.02 -8.03
C VAL A 16 -16.21 -2.68 -6.60
N ARG A 17 -17.20 -2.56 -5.70
CA ARG A 17 -16.97 -2.40 -4.24
C ARG A 17 -17.55 -3.58 -3.48
N ASP A 18 -17.02 -3.84 -2.29
CA ASP A 18 -17.67 -4.72 -1.32
C ASP A 18 -18.55 -3.92 -0.35
N VAL A 19 -19.42 -4.66 0.34
CA VAL A 19 -20.36 -4.14 1.33
C VAL A 19 -19.79 -4.26 2.76
N ILE A 20 -18.59 -4.83 2.92
CA ILE A 20 -18.17 -5.43 4.19
C ILE A 20 -18.01 -4.43 5.35
N ASN A 21 -17.64 -3.17 5.14
CA ASN A 21 -17.18 -2.32 6.26
C ASN A 21 -17.78 -0.90 6.35
N GLY A 22 -18.94 -0.61 5.74
CA GLY A 22 -19.59 0.70 5.89
C GLY A 22 -18.86 1.90 5.24
N SER A 23 -17.57 1.82 4.91
CA SER A 23 -16.84 2.72 4.02
C SER A 23 -16.90 2.27 2.55
N PHE A 24 -16.49 3.13 1.62
CA PHE A 24 -16.19 2.70 0.25
C PHE A 24 -14.74 2.20 0.21
N ARG A 25 -14.55 0.91 -0.04
CA ARG A 25 -13.27 0.36 -0.49
C ARG A 25 -13.49 -0.17 -1.91
N PRO A 26 -12.87 0.41 -2.96
CA PRO A 26 -12.90 -0.22 -4.26
C PRO A 26 -12.19 -1.57 -4.12
N VAL A 27 -12.82 -2.62 -4.60
CA VAL A 27 -12.27 -3.99 -4.56
C VAL A 27 -11.53 -4.27 -5.86
N ALA A 28 -12.00 -3.73 -6.98
CA ALA A 28 -11.25 -3.72 -8.23
C ALA A 28 -11.74 -2.59 -9.14
N THR A 29 -10.81 -1.99 -9.89
CA THR A 29 -11.11 -1.12 -11.03
C THR A 29 -10.30 -1.59 -12.23
N LYS A 30 -10.94 -1.70 -13.40
CA LYS A 30 -10.27 -2.07 -14.65
C LYS A 30 -10.86 -1.31 -15.84
N TYR A 31 -10.00 -0.99 -16.81
CA TYR A 31 -10.44 -0.51 -18.11
C TYR A 31 -11.12 -1.62 -18.93
N ILE A 32 -12.32 -1.36 -19.45
CA ILE A 32 -13.17 -2.33 -20.19
C ILE A 32 -12.54 -2.75 -21.53
N GLY A 33 -11.64 -1.94 -22.09
CA GLY A 33 -10.86 -2.32 -23.29
C GLY A 33 -9.92 -3.50 -23.05
N GLU A 34 -9.62 -3.83 -21.79
CA GLU A 34 -8.97 -5.09 -21.44
C GLU A 34 -10.02 -6.20 -21.37
N ASN A 35 -9.81 -7.30 -22.07
CA ASN A 35 -10.61 -8.53 -21.97
C ASN A 35 -10.33 -9.27 -20.63
N LYS A 36 -10.27 -8.52 -19.51
CA LYS A 36 -9.95 -8.99 -18.17
C LYS A 36 -11.23 -9.14 -17.34
N ASN A 37 -11.30 -10.22 -16.57
CA ASN A 37 -12.44 -10.51 -15.73
C ASN A 37 -12.35 -9.74 -14.41
N VAL A 38 -12.87 -8.51 -14.40
CA VAL A 38 -12.91 -7.63 -13.20
C VAL A 38 -13.54 -8.32 -11.99
N SER A 39 -14.44 -9.29 -12.22
CA SER A 39 -15.07 -10.07 -11.16
C SER A 39 -14.09 -11.03 -10.46
N GLU A 40 -13.11 -11.57 -11.19
CA GLU A 40 -12.07 -12.43 -10.62
C GLU A 40 -11.07 -11.62 -9.78
N ASP A 41 -10.63 -10.46 -10.29
CA ASP A 41 -9.76 -9.55 -9.54
C ASP A 41 -10.48 -9.08 -8.26
N ALA A 42 -11.76 -8.71 -8.39
CA ALA A 42 -12.57 -8.33 -7.23
C ALA A 42 -12.76 -9.49 -6.23
N HIS A 43 -12.82 -10.73 -6.70
CA HIS A 43 -12.91 -11.88 -5.82
C HIS A 43 -11.57 -12.15 -5.10
N SER A 44 -10.44 -11.99 -5.79
CA SER A 44 -9.10 -12.12 -5.19
C SER A 44 -8.90 -11.14 -4.04
N GLU A 45 -9.24 -9.87 -4.26
CA GLU A 45 -9.12 -8.79 -3.28
C GLU A 45 -10.08 -9.01 -2.08
N TYR A 46 -11.28 -9.53 -2.33
CA TYR A 46 -12.18 -9.95 -1.26
C TYR A 46 -11.58 -11.04 -0.36
N LEU A 47 -10.99 -12.09 -0.95
CA LEU A 47 -10.36 -13.18 -0.20
C LEU A 47 -9.19 -12.67 0.64
N GLU A 48 -8.38 -11.78 0.07
CA GLU A 48 -7.27 -11.15 0.78
C GLU A 48 -7.72 -10.39 2.04
N VAL A 49 -8.74 -9.53 1.92
CA VAL A 49 -9.27 -8.76 3.05
C VAL A 49 -9.90 -9.68 4.10
N GLN A 50 -10.68 -10.66 3.67
CA GLN A 50 -11.30 -11.63 4.56
C GLN A 50 -10.24 -12.39 5.37
N ASP A 51 -9.20 -12.89 4.70
CA ASP A 51 -8.11 -13.62 5.34
C ASP A 51 -7.24 -12.71 6.22
N ALA A 52 -7.03 -11.44 5.83
CA ALA A 52 -6.34 -10.46 6.66
C ALA A 52 -7.08 -10.24 7.98
N ASP A 53 -8.39 -10.01 7.94
CA ASP A 53 -9.23 -9.82 9.14
C ASP A 53 -9.26 -11.07 10.04
N LEU A 54 -9.07 -12.26 9.46
CA LEU A 54 -8.99 -13.53 10.18
C LEU A 54 -7.56 -13.96 10.55
N SER A 55 -6.54 -13.20 10.16
CA SER A 55 -5.14 -13.61 10.30
C SER A 55 -4.76 -13.92 11.75
N CYS A 56 -5.26 -13.17 12.72
CA CYS A 56 -5.05 -13.43 14.15
C CYS A 56 -5.51 -14.83 14.60
N LYS A 57 -6.51 -15.41 13.93
CA LYS A 57 -7.02 -16.76 14.21
C LYS A 57 -6.22 -17.84 13.49
N HIS A 58 -5.64 -17.52 12.33
CA HIS A 58 -5.01 -18.49 11.45
C HIS A 58 -3.52 -18.70 11.75
N VAL A 59 -2.79 -17.67 12.19
CA VAL A 59 -1.31 -17.72 12.20
C VAL A 59 -0.63 -17.33 13.52
N VAL A 60 -1.40 -16.96 14.55
CA VAL A 60 -0.81 -16.56 15.84
C VAL A 60 -0.34 -17.78 16.62
N THR A 61 0.96 -17.80 16.97
CA THR A 61 1.51 -18.73 17.94
C THR A 61 1.61 -18.05 19.30
N LEU A 62 1.02 -18.65 20.33
CA LEU A 62 1.17 -18.21 21.71
C LEU A 62 2.52 -18.73 22.25
N MET A 63 3.50 -17.86 22.47
CA MET A 63 4.75 -18.24 23.13
C MET A 63 4.57 -18.14 24.65
N ASN A 64 4.62 -19.25 25.40
CA ASN A 64 4.53 -19.21 26.86
C ASN A 64 5.71 -18.41 27.47
N ARG A 65 5.49 -17.68 28.59
CA ARG A 65 6.56 -16.91 29.28
C ARG A 65 7.83 -17.73 29.60
N ASN A 66 7.70 -19.06 29.72
CA ASN A 66 8.82 -19.97 29.99
C ASN A 66 9.61 -20.42 28.76
N THR A 67 9.21 -20.08 27.52
CA THR A 67 10.03 -20.29 26.31
C THR A 67 11.03 -19.15 26.08
N SER A 68 11.59 -18.64 27.17
CA SER A 68 12.46 -17.45 27.28
C SER A 68 13.77 -17.51 26.50
N TYR A 69 14.07 -18.62 25.81
CA TYR A 69 15.35 -18.82 25.13
C TYR A 69 15.46 -18.21 23.74
N TYR A 70 14.36 -17.76 23.10
CA TYR A 70 14.43 -17.23 21.72
C TYR A 70 13.48 -16.07 21.43
N VAL A 71 13.10 -15.29 22.46
CA VAL A 71 12.48 -13.98 22.18
C VAL A 71 13.59 -13.00 21.80
N HIS A 72 14.17 -13.18 20.62
CA HIS A 72 14.97 -12.15 19.98
C HIS A 72 14.00 -11.03 19.58
N ARG A 73 13.71 -10.13 20.53
CA ARG A 73 13.23 -8.80 20.16
C ARG A 73 14.38 -8.19 19.35
N PRO A 74 14.19 -7.89 18.05
CA PRO A 74 15.25 -7.32 17.23
C PRO A 74 15.81 -6.11 17.99
N ILE A 75 17.13 -6.06 18.19
CA ILE A 75 17.75 -5.03 19.04
C ILE A 75 17.48 -3.63 18.46
N ASP A 76 17.42 -3.55 17.14
CA ASP A 76 16.98 -2.44 16.29
C ASP A 76 15.52 -2.01 16.54
N MET A 77 14.69 -2.84 17.19
CA MET A 77 13.34 -2.49 17.65
C MET A 77 13.29 -2.08 19.13
N HIS A 78 14.41 -2.06 19.87
CA HIS A 78 14.42 -1.71 21.30
C HIS A 78 14.19 -0.19 21.55
N PRO A 79 13.45 0.21 22.60
CA PRO A 79 13.12 1.60 22.95
C PRO A 79 14.24 2.63 23.00
N CYS A 80 15.48 2.18 23.14
CA CYS A 80 16.65 3.04 23.15
C CYS A 80 17.09 3.49 21.75
N TRP A 81 16.71 2.77 20.69
CA TRP A 81 17.01 3.10 19.29
C TRP A 81 15.90 3.93 18.62
N TRP A 82 14.82 4.23 19.35
CA TRP A 82 13.70 5.00 18.85
C TRP A 82 14.07 6.48 18.76
N ASN A 83 13.88 7.09 17.58
CA ASN A 83 14.07 8.53 17.40
C ASN A 83 13.26 9.35 18.42
N LEU A 84 13.81 10.52 18.76
CA LEU A 84 13.60 11.43 19.90
C LEU A 84 12.19 11.69 20.50
N ASN A 85 11.11 11.13 19.96
CA ASN A 85 9.76 11.26 20.50
C ASN A 85 9.26 9.90 20.99
N LYS A 86 9.62 9.52 22.22
CA LYS A 86 9.06 8.33 22.88
C LYS A 86 7.64 8.64 23.34
N VAL A 87 6.65 7.84 22.92
CA VAL A 87 5.30 7.89 23.50
C VAL A 87 5.21 6.83 24.58
N SER A 88 4.63 7.15 25.74
CA SER A 88 4.53 6.21 26.86
C SER A 88 3.82 4.91 26.46
N SER A 89 2.78 5.00 25.63
CA SER A 89 2.06 3.84 25.09
C SER A 89 2.95 2.85 24.33
N ASP A 90 3.97 3.33 23.62
CA ASP A 90 4.87 2.48 22.83
C ASP A 90 5.83 1.74 23.75
N VAL A 91 6.35 2.44 24.76
CA VAL A 91 7.23 1.88 25.81
C VAL A 91 6.43 0.88 26.66
N ASP A 92 5.19 1.21 27.01
CA ASP A 92 4.30 0.34 27.77
C ASP A 92 3.94 -0.92 26.98
N TRP A 93 3.73 -0.84 25.65
CA TRP A 93 3.55 -2.02 24.81
C TRP A 93 4.83 -2.86 24.70
N TYR A 94 5.99 -2.23 24.45
CA TYR A 94 7.26 -2.97 24.41
C TYR A 94 7.49 -3.69 25.74
N ASN A 95 7.14 -3.07 26.86
CA ASN A 95 7.24 -3.65 28.19
C ASN A 95 6.02 -4.49 28.59
N SER A 96 5.00 -4.59 27.72
CA SER A 96 3.80 -5.36 28.01
C SER A 96 4.09 -6.85 27.95
N ASP A 97 3.24 -7.60 28.64
CA ASP A 97 3.25 -9.06 28.66
C ASP A 97 2.64 -9.69 27.39
N ASP A 98 2.35 -8.92 26.33
CA ASP A 98 1.86 -9.49 25.07
C ASP A 98 2.98 -10.34 24.41
N ASN A 99 2.77 -11.66 24.48
CA ASN A 99 3.70 -12.71 24.07
C ASN A 99 3.26 -13.39 22.76
N ARG A 100 2.37 -12.77 21.99
CA ARG A 100 1.91 -13.29 20.70
C ARG A 100 2.92 -12.95 19.62
N TYR A 101 3.43 -14.00 18.97
CA TYR A 101 4.33 -13.88 17.84
C TYR A 101 3.76 -14.64 16.64
N VAL A 102 4.13 -14.19 15.46
CA VAL A 102 3.79 -14.84 14.20
C VAL A 102 5.08 -15.38 13.60
N LYS A 103 5.00 -16.61 13.11
CA LYS A 103 6.09 -17.27 12.40
C LYS A 103 6.15 -16.75 10.96
N PHE A 104 7.31 -16.25 10.56
CA PHE A 104 7.64 -15.90 9.19
C PHE A 104 8.83 -16.72 8.70
N VAL A 105 8.98 -16.83 7.39
CA VAL A 105 10.13 -17.46 6.74
C VAL A 105 10.78 -16.50 5.76
N ASP A 106 12.10 -16.53 5.67
CA ASP A 106 12.85 -15.84 4.63
C ASP A 106 13.02 -16.72 3.36
N TRP A 107 13.77 -16.22 2.38
CA TRP A 107 14.05 -16.96 1.14
C TRP A 107 14.75 -18.31 1.37
N ASN A 108 15.62 -18.38 2.37
CA ASN A 108 16.36 -19.60 2.72
C ASN A 108 15.50 -20.57 3.56
N ASN A 109 14.23 -20.25 3.81
CA ASN A 109 13.32 -20.93 4.72
C ASN A 109 13.76 -20.90 6.20
N GLU A 110 14.62 -19.95 6.59
CA GLU A 110 14.92 -19.75 8.00
C GLU A 110 13.71 -19.14 8.69
N VAL A 111 13.46 -19.58 9.92
CA VAL A 111 12.28 -19.20 10.68
C VAL A 111 12.56 -17.98 11.54
N HIS A 112 11.73 -16.96 11.38
CA HIS A 112 11.80 -15.71 12.14
C HIS A 112 10.47 -15.49 12.87
N PHE A 113 10.52 -14.93 14.08
CA PHE A 113 9.32 -14.65 14.88
C PHE A 113 9.18 -13.15 15.09
N PHE A 114 8.07 -12.57 14.60
CA PHE A 114 7.76 -11.15 14.77
C PHE A 114 6.55 -10.95 15.69
N PRO A 115 6.52 -9.87 16.50
CA PRO A 115 5.37 -9.59 17.37
C PRO A 115 4.09 -9.41 16.55
N ALA A 116 3.02 -10.12 16.92
CA ALA A 116 1.77 -10.12 16.17
C ALA A 116 1.17 -8.70 16.01
N ALA A 117 1.34 -7.84 17.01
CA ALA A 117 0.82 -6.48 17.03
C ALA A 117 1.40 -5.55 15.95
N ILE A 118 2.54 -5.88 15.33
CA ILE A 118 3.15 -5.09 14.25
C ILE A 118 3.22 -5.83 12.91
N SER A 119 2.94 -7.13 12.91
CA SER A 119 3.17 -7.98 11.75
C SER A 119 1.89 -8.49 11.10
N ILE A 120 0.74 -8.44 11.77
CA ILE A 120 -0.55 -8.88 11.23
C ILE A 120 -1.70 -7.99 11.72
N VAL A 121 -2.87 -8.10 11.09
CA VAL A 121 -4.10 -7.47 11.57
C VAL A 121 -4.58 -8.17 12.85
N MET A 122 -4.68 -7.39 13.93
CA MET A 122 -5.16 -7.84 15.24
C MET A 122 -6.54 -7.24 15.55
N PRO A 123 -7.42 -7.96 16.28
CA PRO A 123 -8.66 -7.37 16.78
C PRO A 123 -8.36 -6.11 17.59
N LYS A 124 -9.21 -5.09 17.47
CA LYS A 124 -9.09 -3.84 18.23
C LYS A 124 -9.32 -4.10 19.73
N GLU A 125 -8.27 -4.47 20.44
CA GLU A 125 -8.20 -4.43 21.90
C GLU A 125 -7.06 -3.51 22.33
N LYS A 126 -7.10 -3.02 23.57
CA LYS A 126 -6.10 -2.07 24.11
C LYS A 126 -4.68 -2.59 23.86
N GLY A 127 -3.93 -1.85 23.05
CA GLY A 127 -2.59 -2.18 22.55
C GLY A 127 -2.29 -1.29 21.36
N LEU A 128 -1.07 -1.40 20.80
CA LEU A 128 -0.70 -0.78 19.54
C LEU A 128 -1.61 -1.31 18.41
N SER A 129 -2.82 -0.76 18.26
CA SER A 129 -3.75 -1.20 17.21
C SER A 129 -3.34 -0.55 15.90
N TRP A 130 -2.39 -1.18 15.23
CA TRP A 130 -2.10 -0.92 13.83
C TRP A 130 -3.00 -1.83 13.00
N VAL A 131 -3.77 -1.25 12.09
CA VAL A 131 -4.35 -2.05 11.01
C VAL A 131 -3.42 -1.90 9.82
N THR A 132 -2.42 -2.78 9.70
CA THR A 132 -1.55 -2.81 8.51
C THR A 132 -2.09 -3.86 7.54
N TYR A 133 -3.04 -3.46 6.69
CA TYR A 133 -3.39 -4.26 5.51
C TYR A 133 -2.23 -4.31 4.51
N SER A 134 -1.26 -3.40 4.63
CA SER A 134 -0.06 -3.38 3.77
C SER A 134 0.69 -4.70 3.80
N GLY A 135 1.09 -5.21 2.65
CA GLY A 135 1.87 -6.44 2.50
C GLY A 135 1.05 -7.71 2.65
N TYR A 136 -0.28 -7.63 2.73
CA TYR A 136 -1.12 -8.80 2.47
C TYR A 136 -1.25 -8.99 0.96
N SER A 137 -1.29 -10.24 0.49
CA SER A 137 -1.64 -10.48 -0.90
C SER A 137 -2.29 -11.83 -1.13
N HIS A 138 -3.27 -11.87 -2.02
CA HIS A 138 -3.84 -13.11 -2.55
C HIS A 138 -3.47 -13.37 -4.02
N ASP A 139 -3.11 -14.61 -4.35
CA ASP A 139 -3.02 -15.14 -5.72
C ASP A 139 -3.19 -16.67 -5.74
N LYS A 140 -3.61 -17.23 -6.89
CA LYS A 140 -3.66 -18.68 -7.12
C LYS A 140 -2.27 -19.33 -7.10
N LYS A 141 -1.21 -18.57 -7.38
CA LYS A 141 0.19 -19.01 -7.38
C LYS A 141 0.97 -18.33 -6.25
N LEU A 142 1.56 -19.13 -5.35
CA LEU A 142 2.31 -18.63 -4.19
C LEU A 142 3.39 -17.60 -4.55
N GLY A 143 4.23 -17.86 -5.56
CA GLY A 143 5.27 -16.93 -5.97
C GLY A 143 4.74 -15.59 -6.50
N LYS A 144 3.53 -15.56 -7.07
CA LYS A 144 2.87 -14.31 -7.47
C LYS A 144 2.33 -13.55 -6.26
N ALA A 145 1.73 -14.25 -5.30
CA ALA A 145 1.28 -13.64 -4.04
C ALA A 145 2.47 -13.00 -3.30
N TYR A 146 3.62 -13.67 -3.26
CA TYR A 146 4.86 -13.10 -2.69
C TYR A 146 5.30 -11.82 -3.42
N LEU A 147 5.37 -11.84 -4.75
CA LEU A 147 5.76 -10.66 -5.53
C LEU A 147 4.79 -9.50 -5.33
N LYS A 148 3.47 -9.74 -5.41
CA LYS A 148 2.45 -8.70 -5.18
C LYS A 148 2.61 -8.05 -3.80
N ALA A 149 2.79 -8.85 -2.75
CA ALA A 149 2.97 -8.35 -1.40
C ALA A 149 4.25 -7.51 -1.23
N ILE A 150 5.37 -7.87 -1.87
CA ILE A 150 6.59 -7.05 -1.86
C ILE A 150 6.39 -5.75 -2.63
N TYR A 151 5.75 -5.81 -3.80
CA TYR A 151 5.48 -4.62 -4.61
C TYR A 151 4.61 -3.62 -3.85
N GLU A 152 3.60 -4.09 -3.13
CA GLU A 152 2.79 -3.22 -2.27
C GLU A 152 3.63 -2.58 -1.16
N LEU A 153 4.49 -3.33 -0.46
CA LEU A 153 5.37 -2.75 0.56
C LEU A 153 6.32 -1.68 -0.01
N ILE A 154 6.89 -1.92 -1.19
CA ILE A 154 7.75 -0.94 -1.88
C ILE A 154 6.94 0.30 -2.29
N GLU A 155 5.74 0.10 -2.85
CA GLU A 155 4.85 1.17 -3.27
C GLU A 155 4.52 2.12 -2.12
N ARG A 156 4.20 1.56 -0.95
CA ARG A 156 3.89 2.35 0.26
C ARG A 156 5.13 3.07 0.80
N ASP A 157 6.30 2.42 0.80
CA ASP A 157 7.57 3.06 1.21
C ASP A 157 7.93 4.24 0.31
N ASP A 158 7.84 4.05 -1.01
CA ASP A 158 8.17 5.07 -2.02
C ASP A 158 7.20 6.27 -1.93
N PHE A 159 5.90 6.01 -1.76
CA PHE A 159 4.90 7.05 -1.55
C PHE A 159 5.15 7.82 -0.25
N ALA A 160 5.45 7.13 0.85
CA ALA A 160 5.79 7.75 2.12
C ALA A 160 7.05 8.62 2.00
N ALA A 161 8.06 8.14 1.27
CA ALA A 161 9.28 8.87 1.02
C ALA A 161 9.02 10.13 0.17
N TRP A 162 8.22 10.05 -0.88
CA TRP A 162 7.76 11.21 -1.65
C TRP A 162 7.06 12.25 -0.77
N TRP A 163 6.04 11.83 -0.02
CA TRP A 163 5.21 12.73 0.77
C TRP A 163 6.00 13.41 1.89
N HIS A 164 6.68 12.62 2.73
CA HIS A 164 7.30 13.16 3.94
C HIS A 164 8.72 13.70 3.72
N LYS A 165 9.46 13.21 2.72
CA LYS A 165 10.84 13.64 2.45
C LYS A 165 10.95 14.63 1.31
N SER A 166 9.83 14.93 0.63
CA SER A 166 9.81 15.75 -0.58
C SER A 166 10.77 15.20 -1.65
N LEU A 167 10.79 13.87 -1.85
CA LEU A 167 11.53 13.30 -2.98
C LEU A 167 10.97 13.86 -4.28
N ASN A 168 11.83 14.02 -5.28
CA ASN A 168 11.39 14.44 -6.60
C ASN A 168 10.62 13.32 -7.29
N ILE A 169 9.58 13.69 -8.03
CA ILE A 169 8.83 12.81 -8.93
C ILE A 169 9.08 13.26 -10.36
N TYR A 170 9.24 12.30 -11.27
CA TYR A 170 9.68 12.58 -12.63
C TYR A 170 8.58 12.29 -13.61
N LEU A 171 8.35 13.19 -14.56
CA LEU A 171 7.31 12.99 -15.58
C LEU A 171 7.58 11.70 -16.35
N VAL A 172 6.53 10.91 -16.56
CA VAL A 172 6.51 9.78 -17.48
C VAL A 172 5.64 10.22 -18.64
N ASP A 173 6.20 10.27 -19.84
CA ASP A 173 5.53 10.58 -21.11
C ASP A 173 6.01 9.69 -22.28
N ASP A 174 6.87 8.72 -21.97
CA ASP A 174 7.54 7.79 -22.88
C ASP A 174 6.97 6.36 -22.70
N TRP A 175 5.72 6.16 -23.10
CA TRP A 175 5.09 4.83 -23.20
C TRP A 175 4.70 4.52 -24.64
N ASP A 176 4.93 3.28 -25.07
CA ASP A 176 4.59 2.82 -26.42
C ASP A 176 3.26 2.05 -26.48
N SER A 177 2.58 1.87 -25.34
CA SER A 177 1.35 1.09 -25.27
C SER A 177 0.14 1.85 -25.84
N PRO A 178 -0.55 1.30 -26.87
CA PRO A 178 -1.79 1.89 -27.38
C PRO A 178 -2.88 1.93 -26.32
N LEU A 179 -2.94 0.92 -25.44
CA LEU A 179 -3.92 0.84 -24.35
C LEU A 179 -3.75 1.99 -23.37
N ILE A 180 -2.52 2.27 -22.93
CA ILE A 180 -2.24 3.41 -22.02
C ILE A 180 -2.66 4.72 -22.70
N SER A 181 -2.34 4.88 -23.99
CA SER A 181 -2.72 6.07 -24.74
C SER A 181 -4.24 6.24 -24.82
N GLU A 182 -4.98 5.16 -25.03
CA GLU A 182 -6.44 5.14 -25.03
C GLU A 182 -7.01 5.53 -23.64
N MET A 183 -6.53 4.90 -22.57
CA MET A 183 -6.94 5.21 -21.19
C MET A 183 -6.73 6.68 -20.85
N MET A 184 -5.55 7.23 -21.17
CA MET A 184 -5.18 8.63 -20.93
C MET A 184 -6.04 9.60 -21.75
N ALA A 185 -6.28 9.30 -23.03
CA ALA A 185 -7.15 10.11 -23.89
C ALA A 185 -8.58 10.14 -23.36
N TYR A 186 -9.08 8.98 -22.93
CA TYR A 186 -10.43 8.84 -22.39
C TYR A 186 -10.64 9.62 -21.09
N ILE A 187 -9.72 9.50 -20.13
CA ILE A 187 -9.82 10.23 -18.85
C ILE A 187 -9.87 11.75 -19.08
N GLN A 188 -9.10 12.23 -20.05
CA GLN A 188 -8.95 13.66 -20.37
C GLN A 188 -10.04 14.20 -21.31
N GLU A 189 -10.99 13.37 -21.73
CA GLU A 189 -12.06 13.76 -22.64
C GLU A 189 -12.87 14.96 -22.09
N GLY A 190 -13.18 15.92 -22.97
CA GLY A 190 -13.95 17.11 -22.62
C GLY A 190 -13.23 18.13 -21.73
N LYS A 191 -11.91 17.99 -21.51
CA LYS A 191 -11.04 18.93 -20.75
C LYS A 191 -11.49 19.20 -19.31
N LYS A 192 -12.31 18.31 -18.73
CA LYS A 192 -12.74 18.42 -17.32
C LYS A 192 -11.69 17.88 -16.36
N ARG A 193 -10.82 16.99 -16.86
CA ARG A 193 -9.80 16.29 -16.09
C ARG A 193 -8.47 16.35 -16.82
N ARG A 194 -7.40 16.37 -16.06
CA ARG A 194 -6.03 16.24 -16.53
C ARG A 194 -5.44 15.00 -15.87
N CYS A 195 -4.87 14.10 -16.67
CA CYS A 195 -4.21 12.91 -16.17
C CYS A 195 -2.70 13.05 -16.38
N GLN A 196 -1.91 12.83 -15.34
CA GLN A 196 -0.45 12.87 -15.42
C GLN A 196 0.15 11.66 -14.72
N LEU A 197 1.23 11.15 -15.29
CA LEU A 197 1.98 10.01 -14.76
C LEU A 197 3.35 10.49 -14.30
N PHE A 198 3.77 10.03 -13.13
CA PHE A 198 5.08 10.33 -12.58
C PHE A 198 5.74 9.06 -12.04
N GLN A 199 7.05 8.96 -12.20
CA GLN A 199 7.85 7.93 -11.55
C GLN A 199 8.39 8.46 -10.22
N ILE A 200 8.19 7.67 -9.16
CA ILE A 200 8.90 7.85 -7.89
C ILE A 200 10.20 7.04 -7.99
N PRO A 201 11.38 7.66 -7.81
CA PRO A 201 12.64 6.95 -7.90
C PRO A 201 12.84 6.05 -6.67
N ASN A 202 13.26 4.81 -6.92
CA ASN A 202 13.70 3.90 -5.87
C ASN A 202 14.99 3.18 -6.27
N GLU A 203 15.63 2.54 -5.29
CA GLU A 203 16.84 1.72 -5.44
C GLU A 203 16.53 0.23 -5.47
N TRP A 204 15.25 -0.15 -5.39
CA TRP A 204 14.81 -1.54 -5.49
C TRP A 204 14.74 -2.04 -6.93
N GLY A 205 15.03 -1.17 -7.91
CA GLY A 205 15.05 -1.54 -9.32
C GLY A 205 13.67 -1.83 -9.89
N LEU A 206 12.62 -1.20 -9.35
CA LEU A 206 11.25 -1.36 -9.83
C LEU A 206 10.70 -0.04 -10.37
N TYR A 207 9.67 -0.12 -11.21
CA TYR A 207 8.87 1.04 -11.58
C TYR A 207 7.79 1.25 -10.52
N THR A 208 7.87 2.35 -9.79
CA THR A 208 6.77 2.85 -8.95
C THR A 208 6.20 4.08 -9.63
N ILE A 209 5.01 3.91 -10.21
CA ILE A 209 4.32 4.93 -10.98
C ILE A 209 3.19 5.51 -10.15
N MET A 210 3.12 6.82 -10.09
CA MET A 210 2.03 7.58 -9.52
C MET A 210 1.21 8.21 -10.64
N CYS A 211 -0.07 7.87 -10.69
CA CYS A 211 -1.05 8.52 -11.55
C CYS A 211 -1.80 9.59 -10.76
N ILE A 212 -1.98 10.75 -11.38
CA ILE A 212 -2.68 11.89 -10.80
C ILE A 212 -3.78 12.34 -11.76
N ILE A 213 -5.03 12.34 -11.29
CA ILE A 213 -6.16 12.96 -11.96
C ILE A 213 -6.47 14.27 -11.25
N GLU A 214 -6.18 15.39 -11.91
CA GLU A 214 -6.65 16.72 -11.50
C GLU A 214 -7.99 17.01 -12.19
N SER A 215 -8.96 17.58 -11.48
CA SER A 215 -10.30 17.83 -12.00
C SER A 215 -10.83 19.19 -11.56
N SER A 216 -11.57 19.85 -12.44
CA SER A 216 -12.29 21.08 -12.10
C SER A 216 -13.55 20.84 -11.26
N ILE A 217 -14.02 19.59 -11.22
CA ILE A 217 -15.13 19.12 -10.37
C ILE A 217 -14.59 18.18 -9.29
N PHE A 218 -15.33 18.04 -8.19
CA PHE A 218 -14.98 17.11 -7.12
C PHE A 218 -14.85 15.65 -7.63
N PRO A 219 -13.88 14.87 -7.13
CA PRO A 219 -12.72 15.29 -6.34
C PRO A 219 -11.73 16.09 -7.18
N GLN A 220 -11.16 17.17 -6.62
CA GLN A 220 -10.23 18.01 -7.38
C GLN A 220 -8.91 17.29 -7.70
N ILE A 221 -8.51 16.35 -6.85
CA ILE A 221 -7.32 15.50 -7.03
C ILE A 221 -7.68 14.08 -6.64
N SER A 222 -7.29 13.13 -7.47
CA SER A 222 -7.21 11.70 -7.15
C SER A 222 -5.79 11.20 -7.45
N ILE A 223 -5.32 10.26 -6.66
CA ILE A 223 -4.00 9.62 -6.81
C ILE A 223 -4.21 8.10 -6.85
N GLY A 224 -3.42 7.43 -7.68
CA GLY A 224 -3.26 5.97 -7.66
C GLY A 224 -1.81 5.59 -7.89
N LEU A 225 -1.41 4.44 -7.37
CA LEU A 225 -0.04 3.95 -7.42
C LEU A 225 0.01 2.61 -8.16
N GLY A 226 1.18 2.31 -8.69
CA GLY A 226 1.43 1.01 -9.29
C GLY A 226 2.91 0.71 -9.25
N THR A 227 3.27 -0.35 -8.51
CA THR A 227 4.64 -0.87 -8.47
C THR A 227 4.78 -2.18 -9.23
N ASN A 228 5.74 -2.24 -10.15
CA ASN A 228 6.03 -3.45 -10.93
C ASN A 228 7.44 -3.45 -11.52
N SER A 229 7.98 -4.62 -11.87
CA SER A 229 9.22 -4.73 -12.66
C SER A 229 9.01 -4.37 -14.14
N ILE A 230 7.76 -4.38 -14.62
CA ILE A 230 7.38 -4.00 -15.99
C ILE A 230 6.70 -2.62 -15.97
N LYS A 231 7.29 -1.63 -16.63
CA LYS A 231 6.80 -0.23 -16.70
C LYS A 231 5.33 -0.15 -17.09
N GLU A 232 4.95 -0.84 -18.16
CA GLU A 232 3.57 -0.83 -18.67
C GLU A 232 2.58 -1.37 -17.62
N SER A 233 2.93 -2.45 -16.91
CA SER A 233 2.09 -3.01 -15.86
C SER A 233 1.96 -2.06 -14.67
N ALA A 234 3.03 -1.37 -14.29
CA ALA A 234 3.00 -0.34 -13.25
C ALA A 234 2.10 0.85 -13.63
N ILE A 235 2.20 1.33 -14.88
CA ILE A 235 1.36 2.43 -15.39
C ILE A 235 -0.12 2.03 -15.38
N ILE A 236 -0.46 0.87 -15.94
CA ILE A 236 -1.86 0.40 -16.01
C ILE A 236 -2.44 0.30 -14.60
N HIS A 237 -1.69 -0.28 -13.66
CA HIS A 237 -2.14 -0.40 -12.27
C HIS A 237 -2.37 0.97 -11.62
N ALA A 238 -1.42 1.91 -11.78
CA ALA A 238 -1.56 3.26 -11.25
C ALA A 238 -2.79 3.99 -11.80
N ILE A 239 -3.11 3.83 -13.08
CA ILE A 239 -4.31 4.42 -13.69
C ILE A 239 -5.57 3.78 -13.12
N ASP A 240 -5.63 2.45 -13.05
CA ASP A 240 -6.77 1.71 -12.49
C ASP A 240 -7.05 2.14 -11.04
N GLU A 241 -6.02 2.20 -10.20
CA GLU A 241 -6.12 2.68 -8.82
C GLU A 241 -6.61 4.14 -8.76
N CYS A 242 -6.03 5.02 -9.57
CA CYS A 242 -6.35 6.44 -9.53
C CYS A 242 -7.81 6.70 -9.94
N VAL A 243 -8.32 5.94 -10.91
CA VAL A 243 -9.73 5.96 -11.30
C VAL A 243 -10.62 5.35 -10.22
N GLY A 244 -10.18 4.25 -9.59
CA GLY A 244 -10.86 3.62 -8.47
C GLY A 244 -11.05 4.59 -7.30
N SER A 245 -9.99 5.28 -6.89
CA SER A 245 -10.00 6.33 -5.87
C SER A 245 -10.91 7.49 -6.25
N TYR A 246 -10.86 7.96 -7.50
CA TYR A 246 -11.72 9.03 -8.00
C TYR A 246 -13.21 8.66 -7.88
N LYS A 247 -13.57 7.45 -8.34
CA LYS A 247 -14.94 6.95 -8.26
C LYS A 247 -15.39 6.68 -6.82
N GLY A 248 -14.47 6.26 -5.96
CA GLY A 248 -14.74 6.03 -4.56
C GLY A 248 -15.08 7.29 -3.78
N LEU A 249 -14.27 8.34 -3.95
CA LEU A 249 -14.53 9.64 -3.36
C LEU A 249 -15.89 10.20 -3.79
N LEU A 250 -16.24 10.04 -5.07
CA LEU A 250 -17.58 10.41 -5.57
C LEU A 250 -18.68 9.58 -4.91
N PHE A 251 -18.50 8.26 -4.83
CA PHE A 251 -19.46 7.39 -4.15
C PHE A 251 -19.71 7.85 -2.72
N GLU A 252 -18.66 8.06 -1.93
CA GLU A 252 -18.79 8.48 -0.53
C GLU A 252 -19.44 9.86 -0.39
N ALA A 253 -19.09 10.80 -1.27
CA ALA A 253 -19.72 12.12 -1.33
C ALA A 253 -21.23 12.02 -1.59
N PHE A 254 -21.65 11.21 -2.57
CA PHE A 254 -23.08 11.02 -2.87
C PHE A 254 -23.86 10.35 -1.74
N HIS A 255 -23.19 9.56 -0.88
CA HIS A 255 -23.81 8.87 0.25
C HIS A 255 -23.61 9.61 1.58
N GLY A 256 -23.09 10.84 1.57
CA GLY A 256 -22.91 11.67 2.77
C GLY A 256 -21.88 11.14 3.76
N ARG A 257 -20.91 10.35 3.30
CA ARG A 257 -19.89 9.69 4.16
C ARG A 257 -18.52 10.37 4.14
N ILE A 258 -18.36 11.43 3.35
CA ILE A 258 -17.06 12.06 3.16
C ILE A 258 -16.83 13.22 4.13
N ASN A 259 -15.65 13.25 4.75
CA ASN A 259 -15.18 14.42 5.48
C ASN A 259 -14.27 15.29 4.58
N TYR A 260 -14.85 16.32 3.96
CA TYR A 260 -14.12 17.20 3.05
C TYR A 260 -12.90 17.90 3.69
N SER A 261 -12.88 18.08 5.02
CA SER A 261 -11.72 18.70 5.68
C SER A 261 -10.49 17.79 5.73
N GLU A 262 -10.66 16.48 5.62
CA GLU A 262 -9.57 15.50 5.69
C GLU A 262 -8.89 15.27 4.32
N LEU A 263 -9.57 15.62 3.22
CA LEU A 263 -9.08 15.41 1.85
C LEU A 263 -7.85 16.27 1.52
N ASN A 264 -7.61 17.38 2.21
CA ASN A 264 -6.42 18.24 2.10
C ASN A 264 -5.90 18.51 0.67
N SER A 265 -6.75 18.50 -0.36
CA SER A 265 -6.35 18.48 -1.79
C SER A 265 -5.45 19.65 -2.17
N ARG A 266 -5.60 20.79 -1.48
CA ARG A 266 -4.74 21.96 -1.68
C ARG A 266 -3.30 21.72 -1.25
N ALA A 267 -3.06 21.02 -0.14
CA ALA A 267 -1.71 20.67 0.29
C ALA A 267 -1.08 19.66 -0.69
N VAL A 268 -1.87 18.70 -1.18
CA VAL A 268 -1.44 17.72 -2.19
C VAL A 268 -1.01 18.40 -3.47
N ALA A 269 -1.86 19.29 -4.01
CA ALA A 269 -1.55 20.07 -5.21
C ALA A 269 -0.24 20.84 -5.06
N LYS A 270 -0.06 21.51 -3.91
CA LYS A 270 1.17 22.27 -3.60
C LYS A 270 2.39 21.35 -3.54
N HIS A 271 2.26 20.17 -2.94
CA HIS A 271 3.34 19.20 -2.81
C HIS A 271 3.76 18.67 -4.19
N ILE A 272 2.80 18.27 -5.03
CA ILE A 272 3.04 17.85 -6.41
C ILE A 272 3.80 18.94 -7.18
N ILE A 273 3.36 20.20 -7.11
CA ILE A 273 4.03 21.31 -7.79
C ILE A 273 5.47 21.49 -7.29
N LYS A 274 5.70 21.30 -5.99
CA LYS A 274 7.02 21.46 -5.36
C LYS A 274 7.99 20.34 -5.75
N THR A 275 7.51 19.10 -5.85
CA THR A 275 8.35 17.91 -6.06
C THR A 275 8.45 17.46 -7.50
N LYS A 276 7.56 17.92 -8.38
CA LYS A 276 7.58 17.48 -9.78
C LYS A 276 8.81 18.02 -10.50
N VAL A 277 9.39 17.15 -11.31
CA VAL A 277 10.50 17.44 -12.22
C VAL A 277 10.04 17.08 -13.62
N SER A 278 10.17 18.01 -14.56
CA SER A 278 9.70 17.85 -15.95
C SER A 278 10.64 17.01 -16.81
N THR A 279 11.75 16.50 -16.27
CA THR A 279 12.66 15.61 -16.98
C THR A 279 12.27 14.16 -16.72
N THR A 280 12.52 13.29 -17.69
CA THR A 280 12.38 11.84 -17.52
C THR A 280 13.48 11.32 -16.59
N PHE A 281 13.15 10.32 -15.78
CA PHE A 281 14.10 9.67 -14.89
C PHE A 281 14.84 8.57 -15.65
N SER A 282 16.16 8.65 -15.74
CA SER A 282 16.98 7.60 -16.35
C SER A 282 17.81 6.89 -15.27
N ASN A 283 17.26 5.84 -14.66
CA ASN A 283 18.05 4.90 -13.86
C ASN A 283 18.13 3.54 -14.54
N SER A 284 19.21 2.81 -14.23
CA SER A 284 19.31 1.39 -14.55
C SER A 284 18.32 0.62 -13.69
N ILE A 285 17.22 0.20 -14.30
CA ILE A 285 16.25 -0.66 -13.66
C ILE A 285 16.79 -2.08 -13.70
N SER A 286 17.03 -2.64 -12.51
CA SER A 286 17.46 -4.02 -12.36
C SER A 286 16.22 -4.90 -12.37
N ASN A 287 16.09 -5.79 -13.36
CA ASN A 287 15.05 -6.82 -13.39
C ASN A 287 15.32 -7.87 -12.30
N LEU A 288 15.19 -7.48 -11.03
CA LEU A 288 15.45 -8.32 -9.89
C LEU A 288 14.44 -9.46 -9.85
N ASN A 289 14.93 -10.67 -9.64
CA ASN A 289 14.06 -11.81 -9.38
C ASN A 289 13.53 -11.75 -7.93
N LEU A 290 12.58 -12.64 -7.59
CA LEU A 290 11.96 -12.67 -6.26
C LEU A 290 12.99 -12.88 -5.13
N GLU A 291 14.00 -13.72 -5.35
CA GLU A 291 15.07 -13.96 -4.36
C GLU A 291 15.85 -12.68 -4.06
N GLU A 292 16.30 -12.00 -5.12
CA GLU A 292 17.06 -10.75 -5.01
C GLU A 292 16.22 -9.66 -4.34
N LEU A 293 14.94 -9.55 -4.71
CA LEU A 293 14.01 -8.61 -4.07
C LEU A 293 13.84 -8.91 -2.57
N MET A 294 13.58 -10.17 -2.19
CA MET A 294 13.43 -10.56 -0.79
C MET A 294 14.69 -10.27 0.03
N LYS A 295 15.87 -10.57 -0.52
CA LYS A 295 17.15 -10.32 0.15
C LYS A 295 17.44 -8.82 0.28
N ASN A 296 17.26 -8.05 -0.78
CA ASN A 296 17.55 -6.61 -0.79
C ASN A 296 16.63 -5.85 0.18
N THR A 297 15.36 -6.21 0.17
CA THR A 297 14.31 -5.59 1.01
C THR A 297 14.20 -6.21 2.40
N GLU A 298 14.97 -7.26 2.73
CA GLU A 298 14.82 -8.04 3.97
C GLU A 298 13.36 -8.41 4.25
N THR A 299 12.73 -9.06 3.28
CA THR A 299 11.31 -9.46 3.36
C THR A 299 11.15 -10.91 3.81
N PHE A 300 10.21 -11.11 4.72
CA PHE A 300 9.82 -12.38 5.32
C PHE A 300 8.32 -12.64 5.05
N PHE A 301 7.92 -13.91 4.93
CA PHE A 301 6.54 -14.29 4.63
C PHE A 301 5.89 -15.20 5.65
N ALA A 302 4.61 -14.96 5.92
CA ALA A 302 3.70 -15.89 6.57
C ALA A 302 2.59 -16.29 5.59
N ILE A 303 2.23 -17.58 5.55
CA ILE A 303 1.05 -18.05 4.81
C ILE A 303 -0.15 -17.94 5.75
N ILE A 304 -1.10 -17.08 5.40
CA ILE A 304 -2.32 -16.83 6.18
C ILE A 304 -3.40 -17.86 5.86
N ASN A 305 -3.55 -18.19 4.58
CA ASN A 305 -4.50 -19.18 4.09
C ASN A 305 -3.97 -19.80 2.79
N SER A 306 -4.25 -21.08 2.58
CA SER A 306 -3.87 -21.83 1.38
C SER A 306 -5.03 -22.66 0.77
N GLN A 307 -6.28 -22.48 1.23
CA GLN A 307 -7.41 -23.34 0.84
C GLN A 307 -7.97 -23.01 -0.55
N CYS A 308 -8.07 -21.72 -0.91
CA CYS A 308 -8.67 -21.24 -2.16
C CYS A 308 -7.69 -20.38 -2.97
N GLY A 309 -6.44 -20.81 -3.07
CA GLY A 309 -5.30 -19.97 -3.46
C GLY A 309 -4.43 -19.68 -2.26
N TYR A 310 -3.47 -18.77 -2.39
CA TYR A 310 -2.51 -18.43 -1.35
C TYR A 310 -2.72 -16.98 -0.92
N THR A 311 -3.16 -16.80 0.32
CA THR A 311 -3.08 -15.50 0.99
C THR A 311 -1.83 -15.47 1.86
N VAL A 312 -0.97 -14.50 1.60
CA VAL A 312 0.32 -14.33 2.28
C VAL A 312 0.36 -12.99 2.98
N LYS A 313 1.25 -12.88 3.96
CA LYS A 313 1.62 -11.63 4.60
C LYS A 313 3.14 -11.46 4.50
N ALA A 314 3.57 -10.41 3.83
CA ALA A 314 4.93 -9.91 3.83
C ALA A 314 5.18 -8.99 5.03
N PHE A 315 6.35 -9.17 5.65
CA PHE A 315 6.91 -8.26 6.63
C PHE A 315 8.33 -7.91 6.18
N SER A 316 8.71 -6.64 6.23
CA SER A 316 10.05 -6.20 5.88
C SER A 316 10.62 -5.34 7.01
N THR A 317 11.90 -5.53 7.31
CA THR A 317 12.66 -4.69 8.24
C THR A 317 13.18 -3.42 7.59
N LYS A 318 13.11 -3.29 6.26
CA LYS A 318 13.58 -2.12 5.49
C LYS A 318 12.47 -1.27 4.89
N LEU A 319 11.33 -1.87 4.54
CA LEU A 319 10.21 -1.21 3.88
C LEU A 319 9.14 -0.82 4.88
N GLN A 320 8.62 0.39 4.74
CA GLN A 320 7.62 0.94 5.66
C GLN A 320 6.19 0.53 5.26
N PRO A 321 5.35 0.04 6.19
CA PRO A 321 3.91 0.08 6.00
C PRO A 321 3.37 1.50 6.20
N GLU A 322 2.20 1.78 5.61
CA GLU A 322 1.52 3.07 5.73
C GLU A 322 1.28 3.50 7.18
N THR A 323 1.29 4.82 7.41
CA THR A 323 1.07 5.39 8.74
C THR A 323 -0.16 6.28 8.67
N LEU A 324 -1.31 5.72 9.08
CA LEU A 324 -2.64 6.28 8.79
C LEU A 324 -3.17 7.27 9.85
N VAL A 325 -2.44 7.62 10.92
CA VAL A 325 -3.05 8.43 12.01
C VAL A 325 -2.09 9.41 12.71
N ASP A 326 -2.65 10.52 13.19
CA ASP A 326 -2.04 11.63 13.96
C ASP A 326 -1.20 11.21 15.18
N THR A 327 -1.40 9.99 15.67
CA THR A 327 -0.51 9.34 16.62
C THR A 327 0.45 8.45 15.83
N THR A 328 1.43 9.05 15.17
CA THR A 328 2.50 8.32 14.48
C THR A 328 3.16 7.35 15.45
N PRO A 329 2.98 6.03 15.33
CA PRO A 329 3.59 5.11 16.27
C PRO A 329 4.94 4.63 15.71
N LEU A 330 5.58 3.74 16.44
CA LEU A 330 7.00 3.50 16.46
C LEU A 330 7.74 3.18 15.15
N THR A 331 7.19 2.33 14.28
CA THR A 331 7.85 1.87 13.04
C THR A 331 8.03 3.01 12.04
N SER A 332 7.13 3.99 12.05
CA SER A 332 7.24 5.23 11.29
C SER A 332 8.44 6.09 11.72
N ARG A 333 8.89 5.95 12.97
CA ARG A 333 9.98 6.75 13.57
C ARG A 333 11.31 6.00 13.60
N LEU A 334 11.24 4.67 13.60
CA LEU A 334 12.37 3.75 13.75
C LEU A 334 13.15 3.51 12.45
N LEU A 335 12.49 3.48 11.29
CA LEU A 335 13.07 2.95 10.05
C LEU A 335 12.92 3.92 8.88
N LEU A 336 12.89 5.23 9.16
CA LEU A 336 13.00 6.20 8.07
C LEU A 336 14.41 6.11 7.50
N ARG A 337 14.51 6.01 6.17
CA ARG A 337 15.73 6.39 5.42
C ARG A 337 16.01 7.90 5.52
N THR A 338 15.80 8.51 6.69
CA THR A 338 16.08 9.91 6.98
C THR A 338 16.00 10.19 8.49
N ASN A 339 16.85 11.11 8.94
CA ASN A 339 16.80 11.71 10.28
C ASN A 339 15.78 12.86 10.39
N ARG A 340 14.93 13.07 9.37
CA ARG A 340 13.94 14.17 9.36
C ARG A 340 12.61 13.72 9.97
N PRO A 341 11.99 14.55 10.84
CA PRO A 341 10.70 14.24 11.43
C PRO A 341 9.60 14.20 10.35
N LEU A 342 8.68 13.24 10.48
CA LEU A 342 7.49 13.15 9.64
C LEU A 342 6.67 14.43 9.73
N ILE A 343 6.19 14.91 8.57
CA ILE A 343 5.21 16.00 8.52
C ILE A 343 3.90 15.47 9.12
N LYS A 344 3.46 16.07 10.24
CA LYS A 344 2.16 15.78 10.86
C LYS A 344 1.03 16.22 9.92
N GLY A 345 -0.04 15.42 9.86
CA GLY A 345 -1.19 15.65 9.00
C GLY A 345 -1.24 14.64 7.85
N CYS A 346 -2.40 14.02 7.73
CA CYS A 346 -2.70 12.82 6.95
C CYS A 346 -2.00 12.72 5.60
N MET A 347 -1.50 11.52 5.29
CA MET A 347 -1.25 11.12 3.92
C MET A 347 -2.48 11.44 3.07
N PRO A 348 -2.28 11.94 1.85
CA PRO A 348 -3.41 12.29 1.02
C PRO A 348 -4.02 11.01 0.46
N PHE A 349 -5.11 10.59 1.10
CA PHE A 349 -6.10 9.62 0.63
C PHE A 349 -5.66 8.16 0.57
N TRP A 350 -6.22 7.32 1.44
CA TRP A 350 -6.71 5.96 1.18
C TRP A 350 -7.81 5.61 2.18
#